data_AF-C1E6T0-F1
#
_entry.id   AF-C1E6T0-F1
#
_cell.length_a   1.000
_cell.length_b   1.000
_cell.length_c   1.000
_cell.angle_alpha   90.00
_cell.angle_beta   90.00
_cell.angle_gamma   90.00
#
_symmetry.space_group_name_H-M   'P 1'
#
loop_
_entity.id
_entity.type
_entity.pdbx_description
1 polymer ?
#
loop_
_entity_poly.entity_id
_entity_poly.type
_entity_poly.pdbx_seq_one_letter_code
_entity_poly.pdbx_strand_id
1 'polypeptide(L)'
;MASSWRLCPRTLLLFTSAVHAASPVRASTSCRAAMPSSYYRKDGVKITHDPYAPGMAAKYGAPGKTDADGFDPYADSVGAGIYSGTVQRAADGSVVIGRQYQGHNPRPGPVYSGGGYTPISEAISRFHAEMRSGAAETDTTLAKLLDAHPDLVNDVATGGASPLHTCGMSRSNQHATAFLIARGADLAAMDTYGYTPLDRMASNNLAVGAAALLAFGAEPDAHGPPFDVAMDAEAKDVLAVLEKYEERVTDKPVTKIVVYSEVEPAVAGTYTRRPASEIPEGFRDVCVDNGWDVDATWRKLNGGGEDGAWFKKDADTSYIYFNKSDQN
;
A
#
# COMPACT_ATOMS: atom_id res chain seq x y z
N MET A 1 10.91 -14.42 27.65
CA MET A 1 9.45 -14.40 27.43
C MET A 1 9.22 -13.63 26.15
N ALA A 2 9.24 -14.35 25.02
CA ALA A 2 9.02 -13.81 23.69
C ALA A 2 7.73 -14.42 23.16
N SER A 3 6.79 -13.56 22.79
CA SER A 3 5.49 -13.92 22.23
C SER A 3 5.66 -14.13 20.73
N SER A 4 5.56 -15.39 20.30
CA SER A 4 5.52 -15.80 18.89
C SER A 4 4.15 -15.51 18.30
N TRP A 5 4.13 -14.86 17.13
CA TRP A 5 2.95 -14.73 16.27
C TRP A 5 3.02 -15.85 15.24
N ARG A 6 1.93 -16.62 15.12
CA ARG A 6 1.81 -17.80 14.27
C ARG A 6 1.21 -17.45 12.91
N LEU A 7 1.86 -17.88 11.84
CA LEU A 7 1.26 -18.08 10.52
C LEU A 7 0.48 -19.40 10.52
N CYS A 8 -0.77 -19.35 10.04
CA CYS A 8 -1.71 -20.48 10.10
C CYS A 8 -1.78 -21.19 8.74
N PRO A 9 -1.53 -22.52 8.65
CA PRO A 9 -1.69 -23.27 7.42
C PRO A 9 -3.13 -23.77 7.22
N ARG A 10 -3.53 -23.79 5.95
CA ARG A 10 -4.77 -24.33 5.37
C ARG A 10 -5.22 -25.65 6.02
N THR A 11 -6.47 -25.71 6.46
CA THR A 11 -7.12 -26.97 6.87
C THR A 11 -8.33 -27.26 5.96
N LEU A 12 -8.20 -28.33 5.19
CA LEU A 12 -9.25 -29.02 4.45
C LEU A 12 -10.08 -29.84 5.46
N LEU A 13 -11.39 -29.63 5.56
CA LEU A 13 -12.28 -30.46 6.39
C LEU A 13 -13.42 -31.04 5.56
N LEU A 14 -13.28 -32.33 5.27
CA LEU A 14 -14.35 -33.25 4.90
C LEU A 14 -15.24 -33.50 6.13
N PHE A 15 -16.57 -33.37 5.97
CA PHE A 15 -17.53 -33.95 6.91
C PHE A 15 -18.55 -34.80 6.18
N THR A 16 -18.66 -36.04 6.66
CA THR A 16 -19.59 -37.09 6.25
C THR A 16 -20.97 -36.92 6.87
N SER A 17 -21.96 -37.45 6.15
CA SER A 17 -23.41 -37.47 6.35
C SER A 17 -23.94 -37.85 7.74
N ALA A 18 -25.08 -37.27 8.11
CA ALA A 18 -26.24 -38.02 8.63
C ALA A 18 -27.55 -37.21 8.51
N VAL A 19 -28.58 -37.93 8.06
CA VAL A 19 -29.95 -37.51 7.73
C VAL A 19 -30.78 -37.28 9.00
N HIS A 20 -31.67 -36.28 9.01
CA HIS A 20 -33.00 -36.37 9.63
C HIS A 20 -33.99 -35.46 8.90
N ALA A 21 -35.10 -36.04 8.47
CA ALA A 21 -36.18 -35.40 7.71
C ALA A 21 -37.25 -34.80 8.65
N ALA A 22 -37.74 -33.60 8.35
CA ALA A 22 -39.04 -33.10 8.80
C ALA A 22 -39.58 -31.98 7.88
N SER A 23 -40.66 -32.32 7.17
CA SER A 23 -41.80 -31.55 6.63
C SER A 23 -41.64 -30.24 5.83
N PRO A 24 -42.40 -30.06 4.72
CA PRO A 24 -42.23 -28.94 3.79
C PRO A 24 -43.07 -27.74 4.21
N VAL A 25 -42.42 -26.65 4.63
CA VAL A 25 -43.02 -25.32 4.63
C VAL A 25 -42.67 -24.67 3.30
N ARG A 26 -43.70 -24.25 2.55
CA ARG A 26 -43.59 -23.52 1.28
C ARG A 26 -42.57 -22.38 1.41
N ALA A 27 -41.37 -22.58 0.87
CA ALA A 27 -40.47 -21.50 0.58
C ALA A 27 -41.04 -20.75 -0.62
N SER A 28 -41.61 -19.58 -0.37
CA SER A 28 -41.67 -18.53 -1.38
C SER A 28 -40.27 -18.42 -1.97
N THR A 29 -40.16 -18.61 -3.28
CA THR A 29 -38.96 -18.29 -4.05
C THR A 29 -38.72 -16.79 -3.89
N SER A 30 -38.04 -16.42 -2.81
CA SER A 30 -37.29 -15.19 -2.72
C SER A 30 -36.26 -15.34 -3.82
N CYS A 31 -36.50 -14.64 -4.93
CA CYS A 31 -35.44 -14.29 -5.85
C CYS A 31 -34.27 -13.82 -4.99
N ARG A 32 -33.19 -14.60 -4.92
CA ARG A 32 -31.89 -14.06 -4.56
C ARG A 32 -31.69 -12.91 -5.54
N ALA A 33 -31.93 -11.69 -5.08
CA ALA A 33 -31.47 -10.51 -5.77
C ALA A 33 -29.96 -10.74 -5.92
N ALA A 34 -29.51 -10.86 -7.16
CA ALA A 34 -28.09 -10.82 -7.46
C ALA A 34 -27.57 -9.53 -6.80
N MET A 35 -26.67 -9.67 -5.83
CA MET A 35 -25.94 -8.50 -5.32
C MET A 35 -25.31 -7.84 -6.54
N PRO A 36 -25.51 -6.53 -6.76
CA PRO A 36 -24.99 -5.89 -7.95
C PRO A 36 -23.47 -6.07 -7.98
N SER A 37 -22.96 -6.43 -9.16
CA SER A 37 -21.55 -6.33 -9.51
C SER A 37 -21.01 -4.99 -9.04
N SER A 38 -19.82 -4.98 -8.40
CA SER A 38 -19.09 -3.77 -8.03
C SER A 38 -19.29 -2.63 -9.03
N TYR A 39 -19.60 -1.43 -8.56
CA TYR A 39 -19.80 -0.27 -9.42
C TYR A 39 -18.46 0.34 -9.82
N TYR A 40 -18.36 0.77 -11.08
CA TYR A 40 -17.18 1.43 -11.62
C TYR A 40 -17.56 2.70 -12.37
N ARG A 41 -16.71 3.71 -12.27
CA ARG A 41 -16.82 4.92 -13.09
C ARG A 41 -16.48 4.62 -14.55
N LYS A 42 -16.75 5.58 -15.43
CA LYS A 42 -16.36 5.52 -16.86
C LYS A 42 -14.85 5.29 -17.07
N ASP A 43 -14.04 5.74 -16.12
CA ASP A 43 -12.59 5.56 -16.14
C ASP A 43 -12.16 4.26 -15.44
N GLY A 44 -13.07 3.34 -15.12
CA GLY A 44 -12.75 2.02 -14.57
C GLY A 44 -12.22 2.02 -13.14
N VAL A 45 -12.32 3.13 -12.41
CA VAL A 45 -12.05 3.18 -10.96
C VAL A 45 -13.29 2.75 -10.19
N LYS A 46 -13.07 2.00 -9.11
CA LYS A 46 -14.14 1.43 -8.28
C LYS A 46 -14.90 2.53 -7.54
N ILE A 47 -16.22 2.39 -7.48
CA ILE A 47 -17.11 3.19 -6.66
C ILE A 47 -17.39 2.38 -5.40
N THR A 48 -17.17 2.99 -4.24
CA THR A 48 -17.29 2.33 -2.93
C THR A 48 -18.71 2.31 -2.37
N HIS A 49 -19.67 2.86 -3.12
CA HIS A 49 -21.08 2.93 -2.77
C HIS A 49 -21.94 2.60 -4.00
N ASP A 50 -23.23 2.33 -3.80
CA ASP A 50 -24.19 2.17 -4.91
C ASP A 50 -24.69 3.54 -5.35
N PRO A 51 -24.29 4.08 -6.52
CA PRO A 51 -24.70 5.41 -6.95
C PRO A 51 -26.17 5.47 -7.40
N TYR A 52 -26.83 4.32 -7.58
CA TYR A 52 -28.23 4.22 -8.03
C TYR A 52 -29.19 3.83 -6.91
N ALA A 53 -28.70 3.59 -5.69
CA ALA A 53 -29.55 3.22 -4.56
C ALA A 53 -30.61 4.31 -4.25
N PRO A 54 -31.80 3.91 -3.77
CA PRO A 54 -32.84 4.86 -3.38
C PRO A 54 -32.32 5.91 -2.40
N GLY A 55 -32.55 7.19 -2.71
CA GLY A 55 -32.13 8.32 -1.88
C GLY A 55 -30.73 8.86 -2.19
N MET A 56 -29.92 8.18 -3.00
CA MET A 56 -28.58 8.67 -3.37
C MET A 56 -28.63 9.96 -4.17
N ALA A 57 -29.51 10.06 -5.16
CA ALA A 57 -29.68 11.29 -5.94
C ALA A 57 -30.19 12.48 -5.11
N ALA A 58 -30.99 12.21 -4.07
CA ALA A 58 -31.45 13.23 -3.14
C ALA A 58 -30.36 13.64 -2.14
N LYS A 59 -29.51 12.69 -1.74
CA LYS A 59 -28.42 12.91 -0.77
C LYS A 59 -27.19 13.58 -1.39
N TYR A 60 -26.84 13.23 -2.63
CA TYR A 60 -25.58 13.61 -3.28
C TYR A 60 -25.74 14.25 -4.66
N GLY A 61 -26.97 14.41 -5.16
CA GLY A 61 -27.24 15.03 -6.45
C GLY A 61 -27.52 14.04 -7.59
N ALA A 62 -28.16 14.54 -8.64
CA ALA A 62 -28.47 13.80 -9.86
C ALA A 62 -27.24 13.73 -10.80
N PRO A 63 -27.14 12.74 -11.71
CA PRO A 63 -26.01 12.61 -12.61
C PRO A 63 -25.66 13.91 -13.36
N GLY A 64 -24.38 14.27 -13.34
CA GLY A 64 -23.87 15.51 -13.95
C GLY A 64 -24.08 16.78 -13.10
N LYS A 65 -24.52 16.65 -11.85
CA LYS A 65 -24.54 17.76 -10.88
C LYS A 65 -23.66 17.40 -9.68
N THR A 66 -22.78 18.32 -9.30
CA THR A 66 -22.02 18.24 -8.06
C THR A 66 -22.81 18.83 -6.91
N ASP A 67 -22.55 18.38 -5.69
CA ASP A 67 -23.02 19.08 -4.49
C ASP A 67 -22.22 20.38 -4.23
N ALA A 68 -22.49 21.05 -3.10
CA ALA A 68 -21.82 22.29 -2.73
C ALA A 68 -20.31 22.12 -2.45
N ASP A 69 -19.87 20.89 -2.18
CA ASP A 69 -18.48 20.52 -1.94
C ASP A 69 -17.77 20.04 -3.22
N GLY A 70 -18.49 20.01 -4.36
CA GLY A 70 -17.96 19.58 -5.65
C GLY A 70 -18.01 18.07 -5.88
N PHE A 71 -18.69 17.29 -5.04
CA PHE A 71 -18.77 15.83 -5.19
C PHE A 71 -19.78 15.45 -6.29
N ASP A 72 -19.34 14.66 -7.27
CA ASP A 72 -20.18 14.03 -8.30
C ASP A 72 -20.23 12.51 -8.08
N PRO A 73 -21.36 11.91 -7.67
CA PRO A 73 -21.45 10.48 -7.38
C PRO A 73 -21.22 9.55 -8.59
N TYR A 74 -21.11 10.09 -9.80
CA TYR A 74 -20.81 9.33 -11.02
C TYR A 74 -19.36 9.52 -11.51
N ALA A 75 -18.74 10.64 -11.14
CA ALA A 75 -17.36 10.96 -11.51
C ALA A 75 -16.36 10.79 -10.36
N ASP A 76 -16.82 10.66 -9.11
CA ASP A 76 -16.00 10.53 -7.91
C ASP A 76 -16.28 9.22 -7.17
N SER A 77 -15.23 8.62 -6.59
CA SER A 77 -15.40 7.42 -5.75
C SER A 77 -16.05 7.77 -4.40
N VAL A 78 -15.66 8.91 -3.83
CA VAL A 78 -16.12 9.45 -2.54
C VAL A 78 -15.98 10.98 -2.55
N GLY A 79 -16.79 11.70 -1.77
CA GLY A 79 -16.73 13.16 -1.72
C GLY A 79 -15.61 13.72 -0.86
N ALA A 80 -15.36 15.04 -0.99
CA ALA A 80 -14.32 15.76 -0.27
C ALA A 80 -14.41 15.60 1.25
N GLY A 81 -15.59 15.42 1.83
CA GLY A 81 -15.71 15.13 3.25
C GLY A 81 -15.04 13.82 3.70
N ILE A 82 -14.93 12.85 2.80
CA ILE A 82 -14.41 11.50 3.08
C ILE A 82 -12.93 11.40 2.70
N TYR A 83 -12.54 11.97 1.56
CA TYR A 83 -11.17 11.83 1.05
C TYR A 83 -10.74 13.05 0.24
N SER A 84 -9.48 13.49 0.40
CA SER A 84 -8.87 14.59 -0.39
C SER A 84 -9.52 15.98 -0.22
N GLY A 85 -10.37 16.16 0.79
CA GLY A 85 -10.99 17.43 1.15
C GLY A 85 -10.21 18.27 2.15
N THR A 86 -10.61 19.53 2.23
CA THR A 86 -10.09 20.51 3.19
C THR A 86 -10.32 20.08 4.63
N VAL A 87 -9.33 20.33 5.49
CA VAL A 87 -9.36 19.90 6.89
C VAL A 87 -9.36 21.10 7.83
N GLN A 88 -10.02 20.94 8.98
CA GLN A 88 -9.96 21.93 10.05
C GLN A 88 -8.54 21.98 10.61
N ARG A 89 -8.05 23.20 10.82
CA ARG A 89 -6.76 23.47 11.44
C ARG A 89 -6.95 24.26 12.73
N ALA A 90 -6.16 23.94 13.75
CA ALA A 90 -6.11 24.71 14.98
C ALA A 90 -5.38 26.04 14.76
N ALA A 91 -5.37 26.91 15.78
CA ALA A 91 -4.74 28.23 15.70
C ALA A 91 -3.23 28.17 15.41
N ASP A 92 -2.57 27.05 15.73
CA ASP A 92 -1.16 26.79 15.45
C ASP A 92 -0.91 26.15 14.07
N GLY A 93 -1.96 25.97 13.26
CA GLY A 93 -1.88 25.36 11.93
C GLY A 93 -1.91 23.83 11.92
N SER A 94 -1.88 23.16 13.08
CA SER A 94 -1.97 21.71 13.18
C SER A 94 -3.35 21.20 12.71
N VAL A 95 -3.37 20.01 12.11
CA VAL A 95 -4.61 19.38 11.65
C VAL A 95 -5.42 18.91 12.86
N VAL A 96 -6.70 19.31 12.90
CA VAL A 96 -7.62 18.85 13.94
C VAL A 96 -8.00 17.40 13.67
N ILE A 97 -7.70 16.51 14.63
CA ILE A 97 -8.00 15.09 14.57
C ILE A 97 -9.26 14.79 15.39
N GLY A 98 -10.22 14.08 14.79
CA GLY A 98 -11.50 13.77 15.42
C GLY A 98 -12.33 12.76 14.63
N ARG A 99 -13.64 12.74 14.90
CA ARG A 99 -14.58 11.85 14.23
C ARG A 99 -14.59 12.14 12.72
N GLN A 100 -14.38 11.10 11.91
CA GLN A 100 -14.42 11.20 10.45
C GLN A 100 -15.82 11.51 9.94
N TYR A 101 -15.89 12.22 8.82
CA TYR A 101 -17.13 12.69 8.21
C TYR A 101 -18.12 11.55 8.00
N GLN A 102 -19.39 11.78 8.37
CA GLN A 102 -20.48 10.80 8.33
C GLN A 102 -20.17 9.42 8.97
N GLY A 103 -19.13 9.30 9.81
CA GLY A 103 -18.76 8.04 10.46
C GLY A 103 -18.18 6.98 9.51
N HIS A 104 -17.64 7.37 8.35
CA HIS A 104 -17.12 6.43 7.34
C HIS A 104 -15.91 5.60 7.78
N ASN A 105 -15.16 6.08 8.76
CA ASN A 105 -14.03 5.36 9.34
C ASN A 105 -14.13 5.44 10.88
N PRO A 106 -14.11 4.29 11.59
CA PRO A 106 -14.17 4.26 13.05
C PRO A 106 -12.92 4.83 13.72
N ARG A 107 -11.79 4.90 12.99
CA ARG A 107 -10.56 5.53 13.48
C ARG A 107 -10.68 7.05 13.42
N PRO A 108 -10.21 7.80 14.43
CA PRO A 108 -10.08 9.24 14.34
C PRO A 108 -9.16 9.65 13.19
N GLY A 109 -9.41 10.82 12.60
CA GLY A 109 -8.58 11.37 11.54
C GLY A 109 -8.86 12.86 11.31
N PRO A 110 -8.34 13.46 10.22
CA PRO A 110 -8.55 14.86 9.90
C PRO A 110 -10.04 15.22 9.79
N VAL A 111 -10.47 16.25 10.51
CA VAL A 111 -11.88 16.69 10.51
C VAL A 111 -12.14 17.56 9.29
N TYR A 112 -13.19 17.24 8.52
CA TYR A 112 -13.57 18.01 7.33
C TYR A 112 -13.98 19.45 7.69
N SER A 113 -13.48 20.43 6.92
CA SER A 113 -13.82 21.85 7.12
C SER A 113 -14.99 22.35 6.26
N GLY A 114 -15.52 21.56 5.33
CA GLY A 114 -16.65 21.97 4.48
C GLY A 114 -16.28 22.91 3.32
N GLY A 115 -15.01 22.88 2.88
CA GLY A 115 -14.48 23.75 1.82
C GLY A 115 -14.21 23.04 0.50
N GLY A 116 -14.80 21.88 0.25
CA GLY A 116 -14.51 21.04 -0.92
C GLY A 116 -13.13 20.38 -0.88
N TYR A 117 -12.65 19.98 -2.05
CA TYR A 117 -11.34 19.37 -2.25
C TYR A 117 -10.20 20.34 -1.91
N THR A 118 -9.05 19.82 -1.46
CA THR A 118 -7.88 20.68 -1.20
C THR A 118 -7.34 21.29 -2.50
N PRO A 119 -6.67 22.47 -2.46
CA PRO A 119 -6.07 23.06 -3.66
C PRO A 119 -5.11 22.12 -4.40
N ILE A 120 -4.33 21.31 -3.66
CA ILE A 120 -3.43 20.34 -4.28
C ILE A 120 -4.19 19.17 -4.92
N SER A 121 -5.28 18.70 -4.30
CA SER A 121 -6.14 17.67 -4.89
C SER A 121 -6.80 18.16 -6.19
N GLU A 122 -7.25 19.41 -6.23
CA GLU A 122 -7.76 20.03 -7.46
C GLU A 122 -6.67 20.17 -8.52
N ALA A 123 -5.45 20.59 -8.15
CA ALA A 123 -4.33 20.71 -9.08
C ALA A 123 -3.92 19.35 -9.67
N ILE A 124 -3.90 18.29 -8.85
CA ILE A 124 -3.68 16.90 -9.30
C ILE A 124 -4.73 16.47 -10.33
N SER A 125 -6.00 16.83 -10.12
CA SER A 125 -7.09 16.47 -11.04
C SER A 125 -6.91 17.05 -12.46
N ARG A 126 -6.25 18.21 -12.56
CA ARG A 126 -6.02 18.94 -13.81
C ARG A 126 -4.72 18.54 -14.49
N PHE A 127 -3.73 18.10 -13.71
CA PHE A 127 -2.35 17.84 -14.16
C PHE A 127 -2.27 17.04 -15.47
N HIS A 128 -2.94 15.90 -15.54
CA HIS A 128 -2.87 15.06 -16.75
C HIS A 128 -3.51 15.74 -17.98
N ALA A 129 -4.61 16.46 -17.81
CA ALA A 129 -5.24 17.19 -18.91
C ALA A 129 -4.34 18.32 -19.43
N GLU A 130 -3.69 19.05 -18.51
CA GLU A 130 -2.71 20.10 -18.84
C GLU A 130 -1.52 19.51 -19.60
N MET A 131 -0.93 18.41 -19.11
CA MET A 131 0.17 17.72 -19.80
C MET A 131 -0.23 17.26 -21.21
N ARG A 132 -1.43 16.71 -21.38
CA ARG A 132 -1.93 16.31 -22.72
C ARG A 132 -2.20 17.49 -23.65
N SER A 133 -2.45 18.68 -23.13
CA SER A 133 -2.61 19.89 -23.94
C SER A 133 -1.28 20.42 -24.51
N GLY A 134 -0.16 19.81 -24.12
CA GLY A 134 1.19 20.23 -24.51
C GLY A 134 1.77 21.31 -23.60
N ALA A 135 1.16 21.59 -22.44
CA ALA A 135 1.75 22.47 -21.45
C ALA A 135 3.09 21.87 -20.97
N ALA A 136 4.09 22.74 -20.75
CA ALA A 136 5.30 22.31 -20.06
C ALA A 136 4.95 21.88 -18.63
N GLU A 137 5.66 20.90 -18.08
CA GLU A 137 5.41 20.40 -16.72
C GLU A 137 5.47 21.54 -15.68
N THR A 138 6.42 22.47 -15.85
CA THR A 138 6.59 23.68 -15.02
C THR A 138 5.43 24.67 -15.11
N ASP A 139 4.64 24.60 -16.17
CA ASP A 139 3.50 25.49 -16.39
C ASP A 139 2.18 24.94 -15.84
N THR A 140 2.16 23.68 -15.40
CA THR A 140 0.99 23.05 -14.81
C THR A 140 0.54 23.77 -13.54
N THR A 141 -0.76 23.70 -13.24
CA THR A 141 -1.32 24.25 -11.99
C THR A 141 -0.66 23.59 -10.78
N LEU A 142 -0.38 22.29 -10.86
CA LEU A 142 0.29 21.53 -9.80
C LEU A 142 1.73 21.99 -9.56
N ALA A 143 2.51 22.19 -10.62
CA ALA A 143 3.89 22.67 -10.49
C ALA A 143 3.94 24.07 -9.88
N LYS A 144 3.14 25.01 -10.40
CA LYS A 144 3.05 26.37 -9.87
C LYS A 144 2.64 26.41 -8.40
N LEU A 145 1.69 25.55 -8.01
CA LEU A 145 1.25 25.44 -6.62
C LEU A 145 2.39 24.95 -5.71
N LEU A 146 3.12 23.90 -6.11
CA LEU A 146 4.23 23.36 -5.32
C LEU A 146 5.48 24.25 -5.34
N ASP A 147 5.66 25.09 -6.36
CA ASP A 147 6.73 26.08 -6.38
C ASP A 147 6.48 27.20 -5.38
N ALA A 148 5.21 27.61 -5.21
CA ALA A 148 4.81 28.60 -4.22
C ALA A 148 4.73 28.03 -2.80
N HIS A 149 4.31 26.77 -2.67
CA HIS A 149 4.07 26.09 -1.39
C HIS A 149 4.61 24.64 -1.44
N PRO A 150 5.94 24.46 -1.30
CA PRO A 150 6.57 23.13 -1.43
C PRO A 150 6.10 22.12 -0.38
N ASP A 151 5.69 22.60 0.80
CA ASP A 151 5.17 21.79 1.90
C ASP A 151 3.88 21.05 1.53
N LEU A 152 3.12 21.54 0.55
CA LEU A 152 1.88 20.90 0.12
C LEU A 152 2.09 19.51 -0.48
N VAL A 153 3.31 19.16 -0.90
CA VAL A 153 3.66 17.83 -1.45
C VAL A 153 3.35 16.67 -0.50
N ASN A 154 3.27 16.95 0.80
CA ASN A 154 2.93 16.00 1.86
C ASN A 154 1.75 16.48 2.73
N ASP A 155 0.93 17.43 2.26
CA ASP A 155 -0.20 17.93 3.06
C ASP A 155 -1.25 16.84 3.29
N VAL A 156 -1.93 16.93 4.44
CA VAL A 156 -2.89 15.93 4.88
C VAL A 156 -4.31 16.43 4.67
N ALA A 157 -5.06 15.72 3.84
CA ALA A 157 -6.46 15.98 3.56
C ALA A 157 -7.39 15.06 4.38
N THR A 158 -8.72 15.20 4.20
CA THR A 158 -9.69 14.25 4.77
C THR A 158 -9.36 12.81 4.40
N GLY A 159 -9.71 11.88 5.28
CA GLY A 159 -9.30 10.49 5.19
C GLY A 159 -7.83 10.24 5.52
N GLY A 160 -7.07 11.26 5.93
CA GLY A 160 -5.62 11.17 6.14
C GLY A 160 -4.83 11.09 4.84
N ALA A 161 -5.46 11.45 3.72
CA ALA A 161 -4.87 11.29 2.41
C ALA A 161 -3.72 12.30 2.20
N SER A 162 -2.54 11.78 1.85
CA SER A 162 -1.47 12.59 1.24
C SER A 162 -1.74 12.81 -0.26
N PRO A 163 -1.01 13.72 -0.94
CA PRO A 163 -1.18 13.95 -2.37
C PRO A 163 -0.97 12.69 -3.22
N LEU A 164 -0.05 11.80 -2.83
CA LEU A 164 0.13 10.50 -3.50
C LEU A 164 -1.08 9.58 -3.33
N HIS A 165 -1.78 9.64 -2.20
CA HIS A 165 -3.04 8.92 -2.06
C HIS A 165 -4.13 9.50 -2.98
N THR A 166 -4.16 10.83 -3.15
CA THR A 166 -5.09 11.48 -4.11
C THR A 166 -4.83 11.04 -5.55
N CYS A 167 -3.57 10.77 -5.92
CA CYS A 167 -3.23 10.14 -7.21
C CYS A 167 -3.94 8.79 -7.40
N GLY A 168 -4.17 8.05 -6.31
CA GLY A 168 -4.88 6.77 -6.28
C GLY A 168 -6.40 6.85 -6.47
N MET A 169 -6.99 8.05 -6.61
CA MET A 169 -8.45 8.23 -6.69
C MET A 169 -9.00 8.35 -8.12
N SER A 170 -8.14 8.42 -9.15
CA SER A 170 -8.59 8.39 -10.54
C SER A 170 -7.54 7.90 -11.52
N ARG A 171 -7.97 7.35 -12.67
CA ARG A 171 -7.04 6.98 -13.76
C ARG A 171 -6.30 8.18 -14.31
N SER A 172 -6.88 9.37 -14.21
CA SER A 172 -6.21 10.60 -14.64
C SER A 172 -5.15 11.02 -13.61
N ASN A 173 -5.49 11.01 -12.33
CA ASN A 173 -4.67 11.52 -11.23
C ASN A 173 -3.38 10.71 -11.05
N GLN A 174 -3.38 9.41 -11.34
CA GLN A 174 -2.18 8.57 -11.22
C GLN A 174 -1.00 9.08 -12.06
N HIS A 175 -1.23 9.91 -13.07
CA HIS A 175 -0.15 10.48 -13.91
C HIS A 175 0.63 11.59 -13.19
N ALA A 176 0.11 12.15 -12.10
CA ALA A 176 0.85 13.09 -11.24
C ALA A 176 1.82 12.39 -10.28
N THR A 177 1.76 11.05 -10.15
CA THR A 177 2.52 10.30 -9.15
C THR A 177 4.03 10.54 -9.28
N ALA A 178 4.61 10.30 -10.45
CA ALA A 178 6.06 10.47 -10.66
C ALA A 178 6.53 11.91 -10.40
N PHE A 179 5.71 12.90 -10.77
CA PHE A 179 5.99 14.30 -10.52
C PHE A 179 6.03 14.62 -9.01
N LEU A 180 5.04 14.15 -8.25
CA LEU A 180 5.00 14.35 -6.80
C LEU A 180 6.16 13.64 -6.08
N ILE A 181 6.52 12.42 -6.51
CA ILE A 181 7.69 11.72 -5.95
C ILE A 181 8.96 12.52 -6.19
N ALA A 182 9.17 13.05 -7.40
CA ALA A 182 10.32 13.91 -7.72
C ALA A 182 10.36 15.21 -6.89
N ARG A 183 9.22 15.65 -6.34
CA ARG A 183 9.09 16.79 -5.43
C ARG A 183 9.23 16.42 -3.95
N GLY A 184 9.53 15.16 -3.61
CA GLY A 184 9.76 14.72 -2.23
C GLY A 184 8.50 14.21 -1.51
N ALA A 185 7.52 13.71 -2.25
CA ALA A 185 6.37 13.06 -1.65
C ALA A 185 6.74 11.76 -0.91
N ASP A 186 6.16 11.56 0.27
CA ASP A 186 6.38 10.38 1.11
C ASP A 186 5.65 9.15 0.56
N LEU A 187 6.44 8.16 0.12
CA LEU A 187 5.97 6.89 -0.42
C LEU A 187 5.33 5.97 0.63
N ALA A 188 5.70 6.14 1.90
CA ALA A 188 5.30 5.28 3.01
C ALA A 188 4.19 5.89 3.88
N ALA A 189 3.72 7.09 3.53
CA ALA A 189 2.61 7.74 4.23
C ALA A 189 1.41 6.79 4.31
N MET A 190 0.72 6.78 5.46
CA MET A 190 -0.50 5.98 5.63
C MET A 190 -1.72 6.89 5.78
N ASP A 191 -2.78 6.54 5.09
CA ASP A 191 -4.09 7.14 5.30
C ASP A 191 -4.79 6.59 6.56
N THR A 192 -5.97 7.13 6.89
CA THR A 192 -6.75 6.69 8.07
C THR A 192 -7.28 5.25 7.94
N TYR A 193 -7.32 4.69 6.73
CA TYR A 193 -7.71 3.30 6.48
C TYR A 193 -6.52 2.34 6.66
N GLY A 194 -5.30 2.86 6.81
CA GLY A 194 -4.07 2.10 6.91
C GLY A 194 -3.51 1.68 5.55
N TYR A 195 -3.93 2.35 4.48
CA TYR A 195 -3.37 2.14 3.15
C TYR A 195 -2.21 3.11 2.91
N THR A 196 -1.17 2.59 2.25
CA THR A 196 -0.14 3.38 1.58
C THR A 196 -0.63 3.89 0.23
N PRO A 197 0.10 4.81 -0.44
CA PRO A 197 -0.21 5.17 -1.82
C PRO A 197 -0.22 3.97 -2.77
N LEU A 198 0.67 2.98 -2.57
CA LEU A 198 0.72 1.79 -3.42
C LEU A 198 -0.53 0.91 -3.21
N ASP A 199 -1.00 0.76 -1.98
CA ASP A 199 -2.25 0.08 -1.68
C ASP A 199 -3.45 0.77 -2.34
N ARG A 200 -3.46 2.11 -2.36
CA ARG A 200 -4.51 2.85 -3.07
C ARG A 200 -4.49 2.59 -4.56
N MET A 201 -3.31 2.55 -5.17
CA MET A 201 -3.18 2.18 -6.59
C MET A 201 -3.68 0.74 -6.83
N ALA A 202 -3.34 -0.20 -5.96
CA ALA A 202 -3.81 -1.58 -6.00
C ALA A 202 -5.33 -1.67 -5.89
N SER A 203 -5.94 -1.00 -4.92
CA SER A 203 -7.40 -1.05 -4.68
C SER A 203 -8.25 -0.56 -5.87
N ASN A 204 -7.67 0.29 -6.73
CA ASN A 204 -8.35 0.94 -7.85
C ASN A 204 -7.79 0.53 -9.23
N ASN A 205 -6.91 -0.49 -9.28
CA ASN A 205 -6.28 -0.99 -10.50
C ASN A 205 -5.55 0.10 -11.33
N LEU A 206 -4.72 0.90 -10.67
CA LEU A 206 -4.00 2.05 -11.24
C LEU A 206 -2.53 1.73 -11.51
N ALA A 207 -2.28 1.00 -12.59
CA ALA A 207 -0.96 0.47 -12.93
C ALA A 207 0.12 1.53 -13.20
N VAL A 208 -0.22 2.70 -13.75
CA VAL A 208 0.78 3.75 -14.05
C VAL A 208 1.32 4.35 -12.76
N GLY A 209 0.43 4.63 -11.79
CA GLY A 209 0.83 5.10 -10.47
C GLY A 209 1.59 4.04 -9.69
N ALA A 210 1.12 2.80 -9.69
CA ALA A 210 1.80 1.67 -9.03
C ALA A 210 3.22 1.46 -9.58
N ALA A 211 3.38 1.45 -10.90
CA ALA A 211 4.69 1.29 -11.54
C ALA A 211 5.65 2.43 -11.18
N ALA A 212 5.15 3.67 -11.12
CA ALA A 212 5.94 4.81 -10.67
C ALA A 212 6.40 4.63 -9.21
N LEU A 213 5.49 4.33 -8.28
CA LEU A 213 5.84 4.11 -6.87
C LEU A 213 6.92 3.03 -6.69
N LEU A 214 6.74 1.87 -7.34
CA LEU A 214 7.72 0.78 -7.30
C LEU A 214 9.06 1.15 -7.93
N ALA A 215 9.06 1.92 -9.02
CA ALA A 215 10.29 2.37 -9.66
C ALA A 215 11.13 3.30 -8.75
N PHE A 216 10.49 4.01 -7.83
CA PHE A 216 11.13 4.89 -6.86
C PHE A 216 11.32 4.25 -5.47
N GLY A 217 11.10 2.94 -5.35
CA GLY A 217 11.44 2.18 -4.15
C GLY A 217 10.34 2.09 -3.10
N ALA A 218 9.07 2.32 -3.45
CA ALA A 218 7.97 1.95 -2.57
C ALA A 218 7.99 0.44 -2.31
N GLU A 219 7.98 0.05 -1.03
CA GLU A 219 8.04 -1.36 -0.65
C GLU A 219 6.66 -2.02 -0.82
N PRO A 220 6.56 -3.13 -1.58
CA PRO A 220 5.31 -3.83 -1.80
C PRO A 220 4.87 -4.71 -0.62
N ASP A 221 5.45 -4.56 0.57
CA ASP A 221 5.10 -5.41 1.72
C ASP A 221 5.04 -4.65 3.05
N ALA A 222 5.13 -3.32 3.01
CA ALA A 222 5.41 -2.54 4.22
C ALA A 222 4.42 -2.82 5.36
N HIS A 223 3.13 -3.10 5.08
CA HIS A 223 2.05 -3.23 6.07
C HIS A 223 1.06 -4.39 5.78
N GLY A 224 1.50 -5.40 5.01
CA GLY A 224 0.65 -6.39 4.32
C GLY A 224 0.75 -6.16 2.80
N PRO A 225 0.68 -7.19 1.94
CA PRO A 225 1.07 -6.99 0.56
C PRO A 225 -0.03 -6.23 -0.19
N PRO A 226 0.26 -5.09 -0.87
CA PRO A 226 -0.60 -4.51 -1.90
C PRO A 226 -1.03 -5.54 -2.94
N PHE A 227 -0.32 -6.67 -3.04
CA PHE A 227 -0.75 -7.87 -3.76
C PHE A 227 -2.12 -8.38 -3.28
N ASP A 228 -2.34 -8.56 -1.97
CA ASP A 228 -3.63 -9.01 -1.44
C ASP A 228 -4.73 -7.99 -1.73
N VAL A 229 -4.42 -6.69 -1.55
CA VAL A 229 -5.33 -5.60 -1.90
C VAL A 229 -5.69 -5.64 -3.40
N ALA A 230 -4.70 -5.87 -4.26
CA ALA A 230 -4.91 -5.98 -5.71
C ALA A 230 -5.71 -7.24 -6.07
N MET A 231 -5.47 -8.36 -5.39
CA MET A 231 -6.23 -9.61 -5.56
C MET A 231 -7.70 -9.43 -5.17
N ASP A 232 -7.96 -8.88 -3.98
CA ASP A 232 -9.31 -8.61 -3.48
C ASP A 232 -10.07 -7.59 -4.35
N ALA A 233 -9.33 -6.65 -4.97
CA ALA A 233 -9.88 -5.67 -5.88
C ALA A 233 -10.01 -6.15 -7.34
N GLU A 234 -9.54 -7.36 -7.66
CA GLU A 234 -9.41 -7.89 -9.03
C GLU A 234 -8.60 -6.94 -9.95
N ALA A 235 -7.57 -6.29 -9.40
CA ALA A 235 -6.75 -5.27 -10.04
C ALA A 235 -5.67 -5.87 -10.95
N LYS A 236 -6.10 -6.47 -12.06
CA LYS A 236 -5.25 -7.21 -13.01
C LYS A 236 -4.05 -6.42 -13.54
N ASP A 237 -4.22 -5.12 -13.81
CA ASP A 237 -3.14 -4.31 -14.35
C ASP A 237 -2.06 -4.04 -13.29
N VAL A 238 -2.47 -3.84 -12.03
CA VAL A 238 -1.53 -3.68 -10.91
C VAL A 238 -0.87 -5.01 -10.54
N LEU A 239 -1.61 -6.13 -10.56
CA LEU A 239 -1.03 -7.46 -10.35
C LEU A 239 0.09 -7.73 -11.36
N ALA A 240 -0.13 -7.44 -12.66
CA ALA A 240 0.91 -7.58 -13.68
C ALA A 240 2.13 -6.68 -13.42
N VAL A 241 1.93 -5.49 -12.83
CA VAL A 241 3.03 -4.60 -12.43
C VAL A 241 3.81 -5.16 -11.24
N LEU A 242 3.11 -5.71 -10.25
CA LEU A 242 3.73 -6.33 -9.06
C LEU A 242 4.51 -7.59 -9.43
N GLU A 243 3.92 -8.50 -10.22
CA GLU A 243 4.58 -9.72 -10.72
C GLU A 243 5.87 -9.37 -11.47
N LYS A 244 5.80 -8.41 -12.41
CA LYS A 244 6.98 -7.95 -13.15
C LYS A 244 8.03 -7.29 -12.25
N TYR A 245 7.61 -6.62 -11.18
CA TYR A 245 8.53 -6.03 -10.21
C TYR A 245 9.25 -7.13 -9.43
N GLU A 246 8.53 -8.14 -8.96
CA GLU A 246 9.08 -9.31 -8.26
C GLU A 246 10.09 -10.06 -9.13
N GLU A 247 9.76 -10.39 -10.38
CA GLU A 247 10.68 -11.02 -11.35
C GLU A 247 12.00 -10.24 -11.49
N ARG A 248 11.93 -8.90 -11.46
CA ARG A 248 13.11 -8.04 -11.56
C ARG A 248 13.94 -8.00 -10.27
N VAL A 249 13.30 -8.14 -9.11
CA VAL A 249 13.98 -8.15 -7.81
C VAL A 249 14.62 -9.51 -7.56
N THR A 250 13.97 -10.60 -7.91
CA THR A 250 14.52 -11.96 -7.79
C THR A 250 15.76 -12.17 -8.66
N ASP A 251 15.87 -11.46 -9.79
CA ASP A 251 17.03 -11.50 -10.69
C ASP A 251 18.31 -10.81 -10.14
N LYS A 252 18.25 -10.10 -9.01
CA LYS A 252 19.42 -9.40 -8.46
C LYS A 252 19.77 -9.91 -7.06
N PRO A 253 20.84 -10.72 -6.91
CA PRO A 253 21.25 -11.18 -5.59
C PRO A 253 21.63 -9.97 -4.73
N VAL A 254 21.14 -9.96 -3.48
CA VAL A 254 21.51 -8.93 -2.49
C VAL A 254 23.02 -9.00 -2.26
N THR A 255 23.78 -8.02 -2.77
CA THR A 255 25.25 -8.04 -2.69
C THR A 255 25.79 -7.43 -1.40
N LYS A 256 24.99 -6.61 -0.73
CA LYS A 256 25.40 -5.83 0.45
C LYS A 256 24.20 -5.52 1.34
N ILE A 257 24.40 -5.63 2.66
CA ILE A 257 23.45 -5.23 3.71
C ILE A 257 24.11 -4.11 4.52
N VAL A 258 23.37 -3.05 4.85
CA VAL A 258 23.84 -2.01 5.77
C VAL A 258 22.94 -2.05 6.99
N VAL A 259 23.53 -2.35 8.15
CA VAL A 259 22.82 -2.39 9.43
C VAL A 259 23.07 -1.07 10.15
N TYR A 260 21.97 -0.38 10.48
CA TYR A 260 21.98 0.79 11.34
C TYR A 260 21.39 0.40 12.69
N SER A 261 22.09 0.70 13.78
CA SER A 261 21.63 0.39 15.13
C SER A 261 22.17 1.42 16.12
N GLU A 262 21.27 2.16 16.75
CA GLU A 262 21.61 3.11 17.84
C GLU A 262 21.71 2.41 19.19
N VAL A 263 20.99 1.30 19.37
CA VAL A 263 20.90 0.54 20.62
C VAL A 263 21.98 -0.53 20.75
N GLU A 264 22.48 -1.04 19.62
CA GLU A 264 23.55 -2.03 19.58
C GLU A 264 24.57 -1.65 18.50
N PRO A 265 25.50 -0.71 18.79
CA PRO A 265 26.48 -0.23 17.82
C PRO A 265 27.42 -1.33 17.31
N ALA A 266 27.59 -2.44 18.06
CA ALA A 266 28.47 -3.53 17.65
C ALA A 266 27.97 -4.25 16.38
N VAL A 267 26.65 -4.30 16.16
CA VAL A 267 26.07 -4.89 14.93
C VAL A 267 25.95 -3.88 13.79
N ALA A 268 26.13 -2.58 14.05
CA ALA A 268 26.07 -1.57 13.01
C ALA A 268 27.27 -1.71 12.05
N GLY A 269 27.02 -1.62 10.75
CA GLY A 269 28.06 -1.72 9.74
C GLY A 269 27.59 -2.18 8.37
N THR A 270 28.52 -2.22 7.44
CA THR A 270 28.30 -2.84 6.14
C THR A 270 28.64 -4.32 6.21
N TYR A 271 27.79 -5.15 5.63
CA TYR A 271 28.01 -6.57 5.45
C TYR A 271 27.96 -6.92 3.95
N THR A 272 29.01 -7.59 3.46
CA THR A 272 29.16 -7.95 2.06
C THR A 272 28.87 -9.43 1.83
N ARG A 273 28.15 -9.74 0.75
CA ARG A 273 27.74 -11.10 0.39
C ARG A 273 28.94 -12.03 0.18
N ARG A 274 28.87 -13.23 0.74
CA ARG A 274 29.81 -14.34 0.58
C ARG A 274 29.06 -15.60 0.11
N PRO A 275 29.68 -16.46 -0.71
CA PRO A 275 29.05 -17.68 -1.19
C PRO A 275 28.95 -18.74 -0.08
N ALA A 276 28.00 -19.66 -0.22
CA ALA A 276 27.79 -20.77 0.72
C ALA A 276 29.02 -21.68 0.90
N SER A 277 29.90 -21.73 -0.11
CA SER A 277 31.15 -22.50 -0.09
C SER A 277 32.20 -21.93 0.88
N GLU A 278 32.04 -20.69 1.32
CA GLU A 278 32.90 -20.09 2.33
C GLU A 278 32.18 -20.16 3.69
N ILE A 279 32.77 -20.81 4.68
CA ILE A 279 32.18 -20.91 6.02
C ILE A 279 32.69 -19.74 6.86
N PRO A 280 31.81 -18.99 7.56
CA PRO A 280 32.22 -17.90 8.44
C PRO A 280 33.23 -18.38 9.49
N GLU A 281 34.27 -17.57 9.74
CA GLU A 281 35.32 -17.89 10.73
C GLU A 281 34.70 -18.15 12.12
N GLY A 282 33.85 -17.24 12.60
CA GLY A 282 33.18 -17.42 13.88
C GLY A 282 32.26 -18.66 13.95
N PHE A 283 31.66 -19.09 12.82
CA PHE A 283 30.88 -20.32 12.78
C PHE A 283 31.78 -21.56 12.92
N ARG A 284 32.93 -21.55 12.24
CA ARG A 284 33.95 -22.61 12.33
C ARG A 284 34.47 -22.73 13.74
N ASP A 285 34.80 -21.61 14.39
CA ASP A 285 35.33 -21.59 15.76
C ASP A 285 34.32 -22.23 16.73
N VAL A 286 33.05 -21.84 16.66
CA VAL A 286 31.98 -22.43 17.47
C VAL A 286 31.85 -23.95 17.24
N CYS A 287 31.93 -24.41 15.99
CA CYS A 287 31.88 -25.85 15.71
C CYS A 287 33.10 -26.58 16.30
N VAL A 288 34.30 -26.03 16.16
CA VAL A 288 35.53 -26.63 16.69
C VAL A 288 35.49 -26.71 18.22
N ASP A 289 35.09 -25.62 18.88
CA ASP A 289 34.99 -25.55 20.34
C ASP A 289 33.99 -26.57 20.91
N ASN A 290 32.95 -26.91 20.14
CA ASN A 290 31.95 -27.89 20.53
C ASN A 290 32.22 -29.32 19.98
N GLY A 291 33.32 -29.54 19.25
CA GLY A 291 33.65 -30.82 18.65
C GLY A 291 32.68 -31.26 17.53
N TRP A 292 32.03 -30.30 16.86
CA TRP A 292 31.11 -30.54 15.76
C TRP A 292 31.84 -30.55 14.40
N ASP A 293 31.35 -31.39 13.48
CA ASP A 293 31.82 -31.38 12.10
C ASP A 293 31.38 -30.08 11.40
N VAL A 294 32.34 -29.24 11.04
CA VAL A 294 32.10 -27.88 10.53
C VAL A 294 31.27 -27.91 9.26
N ASP A 295 31.64 -28.74 8.28
CA ASP A 295 31.01 -28.78 6.96
C ASP A 295 29.61 -29.41 6.99
N ALA A 296 29.41 -30.46 7.79
CA ALA A 296 28.11 -31.08 7.97
C ALA A 296 27.16 -30.16 8.75
N THR A 297 27.65 -29.47 9.77
CA THR A 297 26.86 -28.52 10.55
C THR A 297 26.47 -27.31 9.70
N TRP A 298 27.41 -26.76 8.91
CA TRP A 298 27.12 -25.66 7.98
C TRP A 298 26.08 -26.07 6.93
N ARG A 299 26.23 -27.23 6.28
CA ARG A 299 25.24 -27.75 5.31
C ARG A 299 23.85 -27.94 5.94
N LYS A 300 23.81 -28.34 7.21
CA LYS A 300 22.56 -28.55 7.95
C LYS A 300 21.87 -27.24 8.32
N LEU A 301 22.64 -26.24 8.77
CA LEU A 301 22.09 -25.01 9.34
C LEU A 301 21.97 -23.87 8.34
N ASN A 302 22.89 -23.72 7.40
CA ASN A 302 22.86 -22.61 6.46
C ASN A 302 21.69 -22.73 5.46
N GLY A 303 20.92 -21.66 5.34
CA GLY A 303 19.85 -21.54 4.34
C GLY A 303 19.62 -20.17 3.77
N GLY A 304 20.65 -19.33 3.68
CA GLY A 304 20.49 -18.02 3.06
C GLY A 304 19.98 -18.13 1.63
N GLY A 305 18.72 -17.74 1.37
CA GLY A 305 18.13 -17.71 0.03
C GLY A 305 18.21 -19.04 -0.74
N GLU A 306 18.07 -18.96 -2.07
CA GLU A 306 18.15 -20.12 -2.96
C GLU A 306 19.58 -20.67 -3.13
N ASP A 307 20.61 -19.84 -2.88
CA ASP A 307 22.02 -20.15 -3.17
C ASP A 307 22.91 -20.34 -1.93
N GLY A 308 22.34 -20.25 -0.73
CA GLY A 308 23.03 -20.40 0.55
C GLY A 308 23.96 -19.23 0.92
N ALA A 309 23.82 -18.06 0.30
CA ALA A 309 24.67 -16.91 0.58
C ALA A 309 24.52 -16.39 2.02
N TRP A 310 25.61 -15.84 2.55
CA TRP A 310 25.65 -15.19 3.85
C TRP A 310 26.42 -13.87 3.72
N PHE A 311 26.49 -13.04 4.77
CA PHE A 311 27.08 -11.71 4.69
C PHE A 311 28.13 -11.52 5.79
N LYS A 312 29.36 -11.16 5.41
CA LYS A 312 30.45 -10.85 6.34
C LYS A 312 30.50 -9.35 6.60
N LYS A 313 30.60 -8.91 7.85
CA LYS A 313 30.81 -7.51 8.18
C LYS A 313 32.18 -7.06 7.67
N ASP A 314 32.24 -5.93 6.97
CA ASP A 314 33.49 -5.47 6.35
C ASP A 314 34.58 -5.13 7.38
N ALA A 315 34.16 -4.69 8.58
CA ALA A 315 35.05 -4.19 9.62
C ALA A 315 35.67 -5.27 10.52
N ASP A 316 35.07 -6.46 10.61
CA ASP A 316 35.46 -7.49 11.57
C ASP A 316 34.99 -8.91 11.14
N THR A 317 35.02 -9.87 12.07
CA THR A 317 34.65 -11.27 11.82
C THR A 317 33.16 -11.58 12.01
N SER A 318 32.35 -10.58 12.36
CA SER A 318 30.91 -10.73 12.50
C SER A 318 30.26 -11.06 11.16
N TYR A 319 29.15 -11.79 11.22
CA TYR A 319 28.47 -12.25 10.04
C TYR A 319 26.96 -12.41 10.26
N ILE A 320 26.22 -12.38 9.16
CA ILE A 320 24.79 -12.64 9.10
C ILE A 320 24.62 -13.85 8.19
N TYR A 321 23.93 -14.88 8.67
CA TYR A 321 23.49 -15.99 7.84
C TYR A 321 22.07 -16.37 8.24
N PHE A 322 21.33 -16.94 7.31
CA PHE A 322 20.01 -17.49 7.64
C PHE A 322 20.16 -18.92 8.15
N ASN A 323 19.64 -19.19 9.34
CA ASN A 323 19.66 -20.50 9.93
C ASN A 323 18.34 -21.25 9.67
N LYS A 324 18.39 -22.35 8.90
CA LYS A 324 17.23 -23.19 8.56
C LYS A 324 16.56 -23.80 9.79
N SER A 325 17.29 -23.99 10.90
CA SER A 325 16.71 -24.58 12.11
C SER A 325 15.80 -23.64 12.88
N ASP A 326 15.79 -22.35 12.56
CA ASP A 326 15.05 -21.34 13.32
C ASP A 326 13.57 -21.25 12.89
N GLN A 327 13.14 -22.06 11.91
CA GLN A 327 11.75 -22.17 11.44
C GLN A 327 10.85 -23.06 12.32
N ASN A 328 10.78 -22.79 13.63
CA ASN A 328 9.80 -23.42 14.53
C ASN A 328 8.53 -22.58 14.71
#